data_AF-A0A017RSM1-F1
#
_entry.id   AF-A0A017RSM1-F1
#
_cell.length_a   1.000
_cell.length_b   1.000
_cell.length_c   1.000
_cell.angle_alpha   90.00
_cell.angle_beta   90.00
_cell.angle_gamma   90.00
#
_symmetry.space_group_name_H-M   'P 1'
#
loop_
_entity.id
_entity.type
_entity.pdbx_description
1 polymer ?
#
loop_
_entity_poly.entity_id
_entity_poly.type
_entity_poly.pdbx_seq_one_letter_code
_entity_poly.pdbx_strand_id
1 'polypeptide(L)'
;MKKILSAVLTIMFIFTLTLINMDPVKAATEKQKKVELKAAKELEKTEKKALTEKIKAKKLELKALMERNKSLREDIKNKRQQIKSILAELNKSKDNPEIKAKLDQVNAKLLSLQPDKETLKNLRMAGKPFWEQFKANISAKNIDAALLNLEKIASIRDSRYEALAKINKTLDEILEILKK
;
A
#
# COMPACT_ATOMS: atom_id res chain seq x y z
N MET A 1 27.15 7.83 -79.06
CA MET A 1 26.22 8.60 -78.20
C MET A 1 24.83 7.99 -78.03
N LYS A 2 24.21 7.36 -79.05
CA LYS A 2 22.83 6.80 -78.94
C LYS A 2 22.63 5.68 -77.90
N LYS A 3 23.64 4.85 -77.62
CA LYS A 3 23.53 3.72 -76.67
C LYS A 3 23.47 4.14 -75.19
N ILE A 4 24.12 5.26 -74.84
CA ILE A 4 24.13 5.79 -73.46
C ILE A 4 22.77 6.44 -73.15
N LEU A 5 22.20 7.16 -74.11
CA LEU A 5 20.88 7.79 -73.96
C LEU A 5 19.75 6.76 -73.76
N SER A 6 19.83 5.63 -74.45
CA SER A 6 18.87 4.52 -74.28
C SER A 6 18.98 3.87 -72.90
N ALA A 7 20.19 3.66 -72.37
CA ALA A 7 20.37 3.05 -71.06
C ALA A 7 19.88 3.96 -69.92
N VAL A 8 20.10 5.27 -70.04
CA VAL A 8 19.59 6.26 -69.06
C VAL A 8 18.06 6.32 -69.10
N LEU A 9 17.45 6.22 -70.28
CA LEU A 9 15.99 6.22 -70.41
C LEU A 9 15.36 4.97 -69.79
N THR A 10 15.97 3.80 -69.98
CA THR A 10 15.47 2.55 -69.38
C THR A 10 15.61 2.54 -67.86
N ILE A 11 16.71 3.07 -67.32
CA ILE A 11 16.89 3.19 -65.86
C ILE A 11 15.86 4.17 -65.26
N MET A 12 15.61 5.32 -65.90
CA MET A 12 14.56 6.25 -65.47
C MET A 12 13.15 5.64 -65.54
N PHE A 13 12.87 4.82 -66.55
CA PHE A 13 11.57 4.16 -66.71
C PHE A 13 11.36 3.04 -65.67
N ILE A 14 12.41 2.29 -65.33
CA ILE A 14 12.35 1.27 -64.27
C ILE A 14 12.19 1.94 -62.90
N PHE A 15 12.88 3.06 -62.64
CA PHE A 15 12.78 3.79 -61.38
C PHE A 15 11.41 4.46 -61.19
N THR A 16 10.76 4.88 -62.27
CA THR A 16 9.39 5.41 -62.23
C THR A 16 8.35 4.29 -62.07
N LEU A 17 8.54 3.12 -62.69
CA LEU A 17 7.65 1.97 -62.49
C LEU A 17 7.70 1.39 -61.07
N THR A 18 8.86 1.37 -60.42
CA THR A 18 8.97 0.89 -59.02
C THR A 18 8.34 1.86 -58.03
N LEU A 19 8.32 3.17 -58.31
CA LEU A 19 7.60 4.17 -57.52
C LEU A 19 6.08 4.11 -57.71
N ILE A 20 5.59 3.71 -58.89
CA ILE A 20 4.15 3.56 -59.16
C ILE A 20 3.57 2.28 -58.55
N ASN A 21 4.39 1.24 -58.34
CA ASN A 21 3.96 -0.03 -57.72
C ASN A 21 4.03 -0.05 -56.18
N MET A 22 4.40 1.05 -55.53
CA MET A 22 4.16 1.19 -54.10
C MET A 22 2.70 1.59 -53.89
N ASP A 23 1.88 0.60 -53.52
CA ASP A 23 0.48 0.77 -53.16
C ASP A 23 0.35 1.94 -52.15
N PRO A 24 -0.18 3.11 -52.53
CA PRO A 24 -0.20 4.30 -51.68
C PRO A 24 -0.97 4.06 -50.39
N VAL A 25 -1.91 3.09 -50.42
CA VAL A 25 -2.65 2.59 -49.26
C VAL A 25 -1.74 1.84 -48.28
N LYS A 26 -0.77 1.03 -48.74
CA LYS A 26 0.21 0.35 -47.87
C LYS A 26 1.18 1.34 -47.23
N ALA A 27 1.67 2.32 -47.98
CA ALA A 27 2.56 3.35 -47.44
C ALA A 27 1.86 4.27 -46.43
N ALA A 28 0.57 4.58 -46.65
CA ALA A 28 -0.25 5.35 -45.72
C ALA A 28 -0.55 4.56 -44.43
N THR A 29 -0.96 3.29 -44.56
CA THR A 29 -1.25 2.43 -43.40
C THR A 29 -0.01 2.15 -42.54
N GLU A 30 1.17 2.02 -43.14
CA GLU A 30 2.42 1.81 -42.40
C GLU A 30 2.88 3.07 -41.65
N LYS A 31 2.71 4.26 -42.26
CA LYS A 31 2.93 5.55 -41.57
C LYS A 31 1.96 5.73 -40.41
N GLN A 32 0.68 5.37 -40.60
CA GLN A 32 -0.35 5.49 -39.57
C GLN A 32 -0.09 4.56 -38.38
N LYS A 33 0.27 3.29 -38.62
CA LYS A 33 0.74 2.35 -37.58
C LYS A 33 1.94 2.88 -36.79
N LYS A 34 2.89 3.54 -37.45
CA LYS A 34 4.07 4.12 -36.78
C LYS A 34 3.71 5.32 -35.90
N VAL A 35 2.71 6.11 -36.29
CA VAL A 35 2.18 7.22 -35.49
C VAL A 35 1.42 6.70 -34.27
N GLU A 36 0.52 5.72 -34.45
CA GLU A 36 -0.20 5.07 -33.35
C GLU A 36 0.75 4.42 -32.34
N LEU A 37 1.79 3.72 -32.82
CA LEU A 37 2.80 3.12 -31.95
C LEU A 37 3.59 4.17 -31.15
N LYS A 38 3.88 5.33 -31.75
CA LYS A 38 4.53 6.45 -31.04
C LYS A 38 3.61 7.06 -29.98
N ALA A 39 2.34 7.27 -30.33
CA ALA A 39 1.34 7.79 -29.40
C ALA A 39 1.12 6.83 -28.22
N ALA A 40 1.00 5.52 -28.48
CA ALA A 40 0.89 4.49 -27.45
C ALA A 40 2.10 4.48 -26.50
N LYS A 41 3.33 4.63 -27.03
CA LYS A 41 4.55 4.70 -26.21
C LYS A 41 4.62 5.94 -25.32
N GLU A 42 4.19 7.10 -25.81
CA GLU A 42 4.12 8.33 -25.00
C GLU A 42 3.01 8.25 -23.94
N LEU A 43 1.86 7.64 -24.27
CA LEU A 43 0.81 7.36 -23.29
C LEU A 43 1.32 6.42 -22.19
N GLU A 44 1.94 5.30 -22.55
CA GLU A 44 2.52 4.34 -21.60
C GLU A 44 3.57 5.00 -20.69
N LYS A 45 4.38 5.91 -21.24
CA LYS A 45 5.39 6.66 -20.47
C LYS A 45 4.77 7.65 -19.49
N THR A 46 3.70 8.34 -19.89
CA THR A 46 2.98 9.28 -19.02
C THR A 46 2.23 8.55 -17.91
N GLU A 47 1.57 7.43 -18.22
CA GLU A 47 0.93 6.54 -17.25
C GLU A 47 1.92 5.98 -16.22
N LYS A 48 3.08 5.48 -16.67
CA LYS A 48 4.14 4.99 -15.77
C LYS A 48 4.65 6.06 -14.81
N LYS A 49 4.81 7.31 -15.28
CA LYS A 49 5.18 8.44 -14.41
C LYS A 49 4.09 8.71 -13.36
N ALA A 50 2.83 8.78 -13.77
CA ALA A 50 1.71 9.01 -12.87
C ALA A 50 1.60 7.91 -11.79
N LEU A 51 1.76 6.64 -12.18
CA LEU A 51 1.73 5.52 -11.24
C LEU A 51 2.91 5.53 -10.27
N THR A 52 4.10 5.95 -10.72
CA THR A 52 5.28 6.11 -9.84
C THR A 52 5.04 7.17 -8.78
N GLU A 53 4.43 8.30 -9.14
CA GLU A 53 4.06 9.35 -8.19
C GLU A 53 2.97 8.86 -7.22
N LYS A 54 1.97 8.10 -7.68
CA LYS A 54 0.99 7.45 -6.79
C LYS A 54 1.64 6.53 -5.75
N ILE A 55 2.64 5.73 -6.15
CA ILE A 55 3.39 4.89 -5.20
C ILE A 55 4.12 5.73 -4.15
N LYS A 56 4.75 6.85 -4.54
CA LYS A 56 5.41 7.75 -3.59
C LYS A 56 4.41 8.33 -2.58
N ALA A 57 3.27 8.81 -3.07
CA ALA A 57 2.20 9.33 -2.23
C ALA A 57 1.69 8.27 -1.23
N LYS A 58 1.41 7.05 -1.71
CA LYS A 58 0.99 5.93 -0.84
C LYS A 58 2.04 5.54 0.20
N LYS A 59 3.33 5.60 -0.13
CA LYS A 59 4.40 5.38 0.86
C LYS A 59 4.41 6.46 1.96
N LEU A 60 4.12 7.72 1.63
CA LEU A 60 4.02 8.79 2.62
C LEU A 60 2.80 8.58 3.54
N GLU A 61 1.65 8.24 2.97
CA GLU A 61 0.44 7.88 3.72
C GLU A 61 0.72 6.72 4.69
N LEU A 62 1.37 5.64 4.20
CA LEU A 62 1.77 4.52 5.05
C LEU A 62 2.70 4.91 6.19
N LYS A 63 3.65 5.82 5.95
CA LYS A 63 4.52 6.33 7.02
C LYS A 63 3.71 7.05 8.10
N ALA A 64 2.77 7.90 7.71
CA ALA A 64 1.89 8.59 8.66
C ALA A 64 1.06 7.59 9.48
N LEU A 65 0.48 6.57 8.83
CA LEU A 65 -0.27 5.51 9.53
C LEU A 65 0.61 4.71 10.51
N MET A 66 1.86 4.44 10.15
CA MET A 66 2.81 3.76 11.03
C MET A 66 3.15 4.58 12.27
N GLU A 67 3.39 5.89 12.12
CA GLU A 67 3.66 6.77 13.26
C GLU A 67 2.43 6.92 14.17
N ARG A 68 1.23 7.05 13.59
CA ARG A 68 -0.04 7.07 14.35
C ARG A 68 -0.22 5.79 15.18
N ASN A 69 0.02 4.62 14.58
CA ASN A 69 0.01 3.34 15.29
C ASN A 69 1.08 3.25 16.38
N LYS A 70 2.27 3.84 16.16
CA LYS A 70 3.39 3.81 17.10
C LYS A 70 3.10 4.64 18.34
N SER A 71 2.62 5.87 18.17
CA SER A 71 2.20 6.74 19.29
C SER A 71 1.17 6.04 20.18
N LEU A 72 0.12 5.48 19.59
CA LEU A 72 -0.93 4.79 20.37
C LEU A 72 -0.43 3.54 21.10
N ARG A 73 0.57 2.83 20.55
CA ARG A 73 1.21 1.70 21.24
C ARG A 73 2.02 2.14 22.46
N GLU A 74 2.66 3.29 22.40
CA GLU A 74 3.40 3.82 23.55
C GLU A 74 2.45 4.26 24.66
N ASP A 75 1.33 4.90 24.31
CA ASP A 75 0.28 5.25 25.28
C ASP A 75 -0.28 4.01 25.99
N ILE A 76 -0.60 2.96 25.22
CA ILE A 76 -1.05 1.67 25.77
C ILE A 76 0.00 1.07 26.70
N LYS A 77 1.28 1.13 26.33
CA LYS A 77 2.37 0.60 27.17
C LYS A 77 2.47 1.34 28.50
N ASN A 78 2.39 2.68 28.47
CA ASN A 78 2.41 3.51 29.67
C ASN A 78 1.21 3.23 30.57
N LYS A 79 -0.01 3.17 30.02
CA LYS A 79 -1.24 2.83 30.78
C LYS A 79 -1.16 1.44 31.40
N ARG A 80 -0.67 0.44 30.66
CA ARG A 80 -0.47 -0.92 31.20
C ARG A 80 0.50 -0.93 32.38
N GLN A 81 1.57 -0.14 32.32
CA GLN A 81 2.51 -0.04 33.43
C GLN A 81 1.87 0.63 34.66
N GLN A 82 1.11 1.71 34.46
CA GLN A 82 0.36 2.37 35.54
C GLN A 82 -0.65 1.41 36.20
N ILE A 83 -1.48 0.74 35.40
CA ILE A 83 -2.46 -0.24 35.87
C ILE A 83 -1.76 -1.36 36.67
N LYS A 84 -0.64 -1.87 36.17
CA LYS A 84 0.13 -2.91 36.86
C LYS A 84 0.62 -2.45 38.24
N SER A 85 1.07 -1.20 38.35
CA SER A 85 1.51 -0.62 39.62
C SER A 85 0.36 -0.53 40.62
N ILE A 86 -0.77 0.04 40.20
CA ILE A 86 -1.94 0.22 41.08
C ILE A 86 -2.51 -1.14 41.51
N LEU A 87 -2.61 -2.11 40.60
CA LEU A 87 -3.06 -3.46 40.93
C LEU A 87 -2.16 -4.15 41.96
N ALA A 88 -0.84 -3.90 41.92
CA ALA A 88 0.07 -4.47 42.91
C ALA A 88 -0.17 -3.89 44.32
N GLU A 89 -0.56 -2.63 44.42
CA GLU A 89 -0.94 -1.98 45.69
C GLU A 89 -2.28 -2.49 46.20
N LEU A 90 -3.32 -2.50 45.34
CA LEU A 90 -4.66 -2.97 45.72
C LEU A 90 -4.68 -4.45 46.14
N ASN A 91 -3.86 -5.29 45.52
CA ASN A 91 -3.77 -6.71 45.90
C ASN A 91 -3.30 -6.93 47.34
N LYS A 92 -2.63 -5.96 47.99
CA LYS A 92 -2.24 -6.05 49.41
C LYS A 92 -3.44 -5.90 50.35
N SER A 93 -4.53 -5.32 49.89
CA SER A 93 -5.74 -5.05 50.67
C SER A 93 -6.97 -5.74 50.05
N LYS A 94 -6.75 -6.86 49.34
CA LYS A 94 -7.80 -7.62 48.62
C LYS A 94 -8.92 -8.17 49.53
N ASP A 95 -8.68 -8.24 50.84
CA ASP A 95 -9.66 -8.70 51.81
C ASP A 95 -10.71 -7.62 52.13
N ASN A 96 -10.49 -6.36 51.72
CA ASN A 96 -11.52 -5.33 51.72
C ASN A 96 -12.55 -5.63 50.61
N PRO A 97 -13.85 -5.79 50.94
CA PRO A 97 -14.90 -6.09 49.96
C PRO A 97 -15.00 -5.09 48.80
N GLU A 98 -14.77 -3.80 49.04
CA GLU A 98 -14.81 -2.77 48.01
C GLU A 98 -13.65 -2.92 47.02
N ILE A 99 -12.45 -3.23 47.53
CA ILE A 99 -11.26 -3.48 46.72
C ILE A 99 -11.45 -4.74 45.87
N LYS A 100 -12.02 -5.80 46.46
CA LYS A 100 -12.34 -7.04 45.74
C LYS A 100 -13.29 -6.78 44.57
N ALA A 101 -14.37 -6.03 44.79
CA ALA A 101 -15.30 -5.65 43.74
C ALA A 101 -14.62 -4.86 42.60
N LYS A 102 -13.71 -3.92 42.93
CA LYS A 102 -12.91 -3.19 41.93
C LYS A 102 -12.01 -4.13 41.13
N LEU A 103 -11.31 -5.05 41.79
CA LEU A 103 -10.44 -6.02 41.13
C LEU A 103 -11.23 -6.93 40.17
N ASP A 104 -12.43 -7.37 40.57
CA ASP A 104 -13.30 -8.19 39.73
C ASP A 104 -13.75 -7.43 38.47
N GLN A 105 -14.12 -6.14 38.60
CA GLN A 105 -14.45 -5.29 37.44
C GLN A 105 -13.25 -5.10 36.50
N VAL A 106 -12.06 -4.88 37.06
CA VAL A 106 -10.82 -4.75 36.26
C VAL A 106 -10.50 -6.06 35.55
N ASN A 107 -10.61 -7.19 36.23
CA ASN A 107 -10.38 -8.51 35.63
C ASN A 107 -11.36 -8.80 34.49
N ALA A 108 -12.63 -8.46 34.65
CA ALA A 108 -13.63 -8.59 33.59
C ALA A 108 -13.25 -7.75 32.34
N LYS A 109 -12.82 -6.49 32.52
CA LYS A 109 -12.34 -5.65 31.42
C LYS A 109 -11.03 -6.14 30.81
N LEU A 110 -10.12 -6.70 31.59
CA LEU A 110 -8.87 -7.28 31.07
C LEU A 110 -9.14 -8.54 30.23
N LEU A 111 -10.15 -9.32 30.59
CA LEU A 111 -10.62 -10.47 29.80
C LEU A 111 -11.30 -10.01 28.50
N SER A 112 -12.09 -8.94 28.52
CA SER A 112 -12.72 -8.41 27.30
C SER A 112 -11.71 -7.88 26.27
N LEU A 113 -10.45 -7.63 26.67
CA LEU A 113 -9.35 -7.28 25.75
C LEU A 113 -8.74 -8.47 24.99
N GLN A 114 -9.05 -9.72 25.33
CA GLN A 114 -8.44 -10.89 24.68
C GLN A 114 -8.69 -10.95 23.16
N PRO A 115 -9.93 -10.73 22.66
CA PRO A 115 -10.21 -10.72 21.22
C PRO A 115 -9.43 -9.65 20.45
N ASP A 116 -9.30 -8.44 21.02
CA ASP A 116 -8.54 -7.35 20.39
C ASP A 116 -7.04 -7.66 20.33
N LYS A 117 -6.49 -8.34 21.35
CA LYS A 117 -5.09 -8.79 21.34
C LYS A 117 -4.84 -9.82 20.23
N GLU A 118 -5.75 -10.79 20.06
CA GLU A 118 -5.62 -11.77 18.98
C GLU A 118 -5.78 -11.10 17.61
N THR A 119 -6.71 -10.15 17.49
CA THR A 119 -6.88 -9.32 16.29
C THR A 119 -5.58 -8.60 15.92
N LEU A 120 -4.91 -7.96 16.88
CA LEU A 120 -3.62 -7.30 16.64
C LEU A 120 -2.52 -8.26 16.18
N LYS A 121 -2.48 -9.46 16.73
CA LYS A 121 -1.53 -10.51 16.32
C LYS A 121 -1.80 -10.95 14.89
N ASN A 122 -3.06 -11.21 14.54
CA ASN A 122 -3.47 -11.58 13.19
C ASN A 122 -3.14 -10.49 12.17
N LEU A 123 -3.46 -9.22 12.47
CA LEU A 123 -3.14 -8.08 11.60
C LEU A 123 -1.62 -7.88 11.43
N ARG A 124 -0.83 -8.13 12.47
CA ARG A 124 0.65 -8.09 12.37
C ARG A 124 1.16 -9.13 11.38
N MET A 125 0.59 -10.34 11.38
CA MET A 125 0.98 -11.42 10.47
C MET A 125 0.49 -11.16 9.04
N ALA A 126 -0.74 -10.68 8.88
CA ALA A 126 -1.37 -10.42 7.59
C ALA A 126 -0.63 -9.39 6.73
N GLY A 127 0.03 -8.41 7.34
CA GLY A 127 0.75 -7.37 6.58
C GLY A 127 2.06 -7.84 5.93
N LYS A 128 2.68 -8.92 6.45
CA LYS A 128 4.02 -9.35 5.98
C LYS A 128 4.00 -9.86 4.53
N PRO A 129 3.08 -10.76 4.12
CA PRO A 129 3.03 -11.23 2.74
C PRO A 129 2.87 -10.10 1.71
N PHE A 130 1.98 -9.13 1.98
CA PHE A 130 1.77 -8.00 1.07
C PHE A 130 3.01 -7.11 0.92
N TRP A 131 3.80 -6.95 1.99
CA TRP A 131 5.05 -6.19 1.89
C TRP A 131 6.11 -6.89 1.04
N GLU A 132 6.22 -8.21 1.13
CA GLU A 132 7.15 -8.97 0.29
C GLU A 132 6.65 -9.01 -1.17
N GLN A 133 5.35 -9.18 -1.40
CA GLN A 133 4.74 -9.07 -2.74
C GLN A 133 4.93 -7.68 -3.34
N PHE A 134 4.80 -6.62 -2.55
CA PHE A 134 5.09 -5.25 -2.97
C PHE A 134 6.53 -5.13 -3.50
N LYS A 135 7.53 -5.59 -2.74
CA LYS A 135 8.94 -5.54 -3.18
C LYS A 135 9.16 -6.33 -4.47
N ALA A 136 8.61 -7.55 -4.55
CA ALA A 136 8.72 -8.41 -5.73
C ALA A 136 8.11 -7.73 -6.96
N ASN A 137 6.94 -7.12 -6.83
CA ASN A 137 6.26 -6.42 -7.92
C ASN A 137 7.01 -5.15 -8.36
N ILE A 138 7.62 -4.41 -7.43
CA ILE A 138 8.51 -3.29 -7.79
C ILE A 138 9.71 -3.79 -8.60
N SER A 139 10.38 -4.86 -8.16
CA SER A 139 11.52 -5.44 -8.88
C SER A 139 11.12 -5.95 -10.27
N ALA A 140 9.93 -6.55 -10.40
CA ALA A 140 9.37 -6.99 -11.67
C ALA A 140 8.80 -5.85 -12.54
N LYS A 141 8.88 -4.59 -12.09
CA LYS A 141 8.26 -3.42 -12.73
C LYS A 141 6.74 -3.55 -12.94
N ASN A 142 6.08 -4.38 -12.13
CA ASN A 142 4.63 -4.53 -12.10
C ASN A 142 4.03 -3.49 -11.13
N ILE A 143 3.84 -2.28 -11.65
CA ILE A 143 3.50 -1.11 -10.85
C ILE A 143 2.07 -1.17 -10.29
N ASP A 144 1.11 -1.66 -11.07
CA ASP A 144 -0.28 -1.77 -10.62
C ASP A 144 -0.45 -2.77 -9.48
N ALA A 145 0.18 -3.94 -9.59
CA ALA A 145 0.19 -4.92 -8.51
C ALA A 145 0.92 -4.38 -7.27
N ALA A 146 2.00 -3.62 -7.45
CA ALA A 146 2.68 -2.96 -6.33
C ALA A 146 1.76 -1.95 -5.62
N LEU A 147 0.98 -1.16 -6.37
CA LEU A 147 0.03 -0.20 -5.79
C LEU A 147 -1.06 -0.91 -4.99
N LEU A 148 -1.66 -1.98 -5.54
CA LEU A 148 -2.66 -2.79 -4.85
C LEU A 148 -2.13 -3.37 -3.53
N ASN A 149 -0.87 -3.81 -3.51
CA ASN A 149 -0.24 -4.27 -2.27
C ASN A 149 -0.11 -3.15 -1.22
N LEU A 150 0.26 -1.94 -1.63
CA LEU A 150 0.32 -0.80 -0.71
C LEU A 150 -1.05 -0.45 -0.12
N GLU A 151 -2.11 -0.53 -0.91
CA GLU A 151 -3.50 -0.30 -0.44
C GLU A 151 -3.91 -1.35 0.60
N LYS A 152 -3.59 -2.63 0.36
CA LYS A 152 -3.84 -3.69 1.36
C LYS A 152 -3.06 -3.45 2.65
N ILE A 153 -1.79 -3.03 2.55
CA ILE A 153 -0.98 -2.70 3.72
C ILE A 153 -1.58 -1.52 4.47
N ALA A 154 -2.06 -0.48 3.79
CA ALA A 154 -2.68 0.69 4.41
C ALA A 154 -3.94 0.27 5.19
N SER A 155 -4.83 -0.49 4.55
CA SER A 155 -6.05 -1.03 5.19
C SER A 155 -5.73 -1.86 6.45
N ILE A 156 -4.68 -2.69 6.42
CA ILE A 156 -4.22 -3.44 7.60
C ILE A 156 -3.73 -2.51 8.71
N ARG A 157 -3.05 -1.41 8.37
CA ARG A 157 -2.56 -0.42 9.34
C ARG A 157 -3.69 0.38 9.97
N ASP A 158 -4.73 0.70 9.21
CA ASP A 158 -5.94 1.34 9.74
C ASP A 158 -6.70 0.41 10.68
N SER A 159 -6.94 -0.84 10.26
CA SER A 159 -7.56 -1.86 11.11
C SER A 159 -6.78 -2.07 12.41
N ARG A 160 -5.44 -2.03 12.32
CA ARG A 160 -4.57 -2.13 13.50
C ARG A 160 -4.71 -0.92 14.41
N TYR A 161 -4.84 0.27 13.85
CA TYR A 161 -5.09 1.49 14.63
C TYR A 161 -6.42 1.40 15.38
N GLU A 162 -7.49 0.94 14.73
CA GLU A 162 -8.80 0.76 15.37
C GLU A 162 -8.74 -0.22 16.55
N ALA A 163 -8.08 -1.37 16.36
CA ALA A 163 -7.90 -2.36 17.43
C ALA A 163 -7.07 -1.78 18.59
N LEU A 164 -6.01 -1.03 18.30
CA LEU A 164 -5.25 -0.32 19.33
C LEU A 164 -6.11 0.74 20.04
N ALA A 165 -6.97 1.46 19.34
CA ALA A 165 -7.83 2.50 19.92
C ALA A 165 -8.85 1.90 20.89
N LYS A 166 -9.45 0.76 20.54
CA LYS A 166 -10.34 0.00 21.44
C LYS A 166 -9.61 -0.46 22.71
N ILE A 167 -8.40 -1.00 22.56
CA ILE A 167 -7.57 -1.37 23.71
C ILE A 167 -7.26 -0.15 24.58
N ASN A 168 -6.84 0.96 23.96
CA ASN A 168 -6.48 2.18 24.66
C ASN A 168 -7.65 2.73 25.49
N LYS A 169 -8.85 2.77 24.89
CA LYS A 169 -10.09 3.18 25.56
C LYS A 169 -10.41 2.28 26.75
N THR A 170 -10.33 0.96 26.57
CA THR A 170 -10.60 0.01 27.67
C THR A 170 -9.59 0.18 28.82
N LEU A 171 -8.34 0.51 28.52
CA LEU A 171 -7.34 0.81 29.55
C LEU A 171 -7.66 2.13 30.29
N ASP A 172 -8.22 3.13 29.62
CA ASP A 172 -8.72 4.34 30.29
C ASP A 172 -9.85 4.03 31.25
N GLU A 173 -10.81 3.20 30.83
CA GLU A 173 -11.90 2.74 31.69
C GLU A 173 -11.40 1.95 32.90
N ILE A 174 -10.36 1.12 32.73
CA ILE A 174 -9.71 0.40 33.84
C ILE A 174 -9.05 1.40 34.80
N LEU A 175 -8.32 2.39 34.28
CA LEU A 175 -7.70 3.42 35.12
C LEU A 175 -8.73 4.25 35.88
N GLU A 176 -9.91 4.50 35.30
CA GLU A 176 -11.00 5.20 35.97
C GLU A 176 -11.57 4.38 37.14
N ILE A 177 -11.79 3.07 36.95
CA ILE A 177 -12.21 2.15 38.02
C ILE A 177 -11.20 2.13 39.17
N LEU A 178 -9.90 2.14 38.84
CA LEU A 178 -8.82 2.09 39.82
C LEU A 178 -8.61 3.39 40.59
N LYS A 179 -9.11 4.53 40.09
CA LYS A 179 -8.98 5.86 40.73
C LYS A 179 -10.16 6.21 41.65
N LYS A 180 -11.35 5.69 41.34
CA LYS A 180 -12.51 5.71 42.25
C LYS A 180 -12.26 4.76 43.40
#